data_AF-A0A957EDG0-F1
#
_entry.id   AF-A0A957EDG0-F1
#
_cell.length_a   1.000
_cell.length_b   1.000
_cell.length_c   1.000
_cell.angle_alpha   90.00
_cell.angle_beta   90.00
_cell.angle_gamma   90.00
#
_symmetry.space_group_name_H-M   'P 1'
#
loop_
_entity.id
_entity.type
_entity.pdbx_description
1 polymer ?
#
loop_
_entity_poly.entity_id
_entity_poly.type
_entity_poly.pdbx_seq_one_letter_code
_entity_poly.pdbx_strand_id
1 'polypeptide(L)'
;MSNIPNDLWTEEGYQTVNGIPHFYRIVGKGEPFVFLHGGPGMWHAELVPFFLEFARKYQAIFYDQRGNGKSLMPQIDETNFNTAWLVADLEALRQA
;
A
#
# COMPACT_ATOMS: atom_id res chain seq x y z
N MET A 1 4.90 -14.88 -3.17
CA MET A 1 3.69 -14.31 -2.54
C MET A 1 3.74 -14.67 -1.07
N SER A 2 3.50 -13.72 -0.17
CA SER A 2 3.53 -13.95 1.28
C SER A 2 2.33 -14.80 1.69
N ASN A 3 2.59 -15.94 2.34
CA ASN A 3 1.52 -16.80 2.87
C ASN A 3 0.95 -16.14 4.13
N ILE A 4 -0.15 -15.40 3.98
CA ILE A 4 -0.86 -14.81 5.11
C ILE A 4 -1.60 -15.94 5.85
N PRO A 5 -1.42 -16.08 7.17
CA PRO A 5 -2.16 -17.05 7.97
C PRO A 5 -3.68 -16.96 7.76
N ASN A 6 -4.34 -18.11 7.60
CA ASN A 6 -5.79 -18.18 7.31
C ASN A 6 -6.68 -17.63 8.44
N ASP A 7 -6.12 -17.50 9.65
CA ASP A 7 -6.81 -16.93 10.82
C ASP A 7 -6.79 -15.39 10.84
N LEU A 8 -5.99 -14.74 9.98
CA LEU A 8 -6.01 -13.30 9.82
C LEU A 8 -7.07 -12.89 8.78
N TRP A 9 -7.92 -11.93 9.17
CA TRP A 9 -8.81 -11.27 8.22
C TRP A 9 -7.97 -10.50 7.19
N THR A 10 -8.38 -10.55 5.93
CA THR A 10 -7.70 -9.86 4.84
C THR A 10 -8.69 -9.23 3.88
N GLU A 11 -8.30 -8.11 3.30
CA GLU A 11 -8.96 -7.45 2.17
C GLU A 11 -7.89 -6.91 1.23
N GLU A 12 -8.12 -6.97 -0.07
CA GLU A 12 -7.30 -6.27 -1.05
C GLU A 12 -8.13 -5.74 -2.19
N GLY A 13 -7.64 -4.67 -2.81
CA GLY A 13 -8.37 -3.98 -3.84
C GLY A 13 -7.56 -2.83 -4.44
N TYR A 14 -8.26 -1.94 -5.11
CA TYR A 14 -7.70 -0.72 -5.65
C TYR A 14 -8.54 0.46 -5.22
N GLN A 15 -7.88 1.54 -4.82
CA GLN A 15 -8.51 2.84 -4.59
C GLN A 15 -7.93 3.84 -5.57
N THR A 16 -8.78 4.48 -6.37
CA THR A 16 -8.33 5.50 -7.32
C THR A 16 -8.27 6.85 -6.63
N VAL A 17 -7.09 7.45 -6.60
CA VAL A 17 -6.86 8.83 -6.13
C VAL A 17 -5.92 9.54 -7.09
N ASN A 18 -6.09 10.86 -7.25
CA ASN A 18 -5.26 11.68 -8.14
C ASN A 18 -5.09 11.08 -9.55
N GLY A 19 -6.13 10.42 -10.06
CA GLY A 19 -6.16 9.80 -11.38
C GLY A 19 -5.44 8.45 -11.51
N ILE A 20 -4.84 7.91 -10.43
CA ILE A 20 -4.09 6.65 -10.45
C ILE A 20 -4.76 5.61 -9.53
N PRO A 21 -4.96 4.36 -10.00
CA PRO A 21 -5.41 3.26 -9.14
C PRO A 21 -4.27 2.82 -8.23
N HIS A 22 -4.47 2.91 -6.92
CA HIS A 22 -3.52 2.44 -5.91
C HIS A 22 -3.97 1.09 -5.39
N PHE A 23 -3.15 0.06 -5.59
CA PHE A 23 -3.37 -1.23 -4.96
C PHE A 23 -3.17 -1.11 -3.45
N TYR A 24 -4.08 -1.69 -2.69
CA TYR A 24 -3.94 -1.85 -1.26
C TYR A 24 -4.20 -3.28 -0.83
N ARG A 25 -3.61 -3.64 0.31
CA ARG A 25 -3.89 -4.86 1.05
C ARG A 25 -3.98 -4.53 2.53
N ILE A 26 -5.05 -4.96 3.16
CA ILE A 26 -5.29 -4.84 4.60
C ILE A 26 -5.19 -6.23 5.21
N VAL A 27 -4.47 -6.33 6.33
CA VAL A 27 -4.33 -7.56 7.12
C VAL A 27 -4.66 -7.24 8.57
N GLY A 28 -5.50 -8.06 9.19
CA GLY A 28 -5.90 -7.88 10.57
C GLY A 28 -7.00 -6.84 10.78
N LYS A 29 -7.37 -6.66 12.04
CA LYS A 29 -8.38 -5.70 12.51
C LYS A 29 -7.84 -4.99 13.74
N GLY A 30 -8.33 -3.79 14.03
CA GLY A 30 -7.89 -2.98 15.18
C GLY A 30 -7.60 -1.55 14.79
N GLU A 31 -6.73 -0.87 15.54
CA GLU A 31 -6.25 0.47 15.19
C GLU A 31 -5.46 0.41 13.87
N PRO A 32 -5.72 1.33 12.91
CA PRO A 32 -5.13 1.29 11.58
C PRO A 32 -3.72 1.86 11.53
N PHE A 33 -2.81 1.14 10.85
CA PHE A 33 -1.44 1.57 10.59
C PHE A 33 -1.14 1.41 9.09
N VAL A 34 -0.76 2.51 8.45
CA VAL A 34 -0.32 2.52 7.06
C VAL A 34 1.16 2.25 6.98
N PHE A 35 1.55 1.27 6.17
CA PHE A 35 2.93 0.89 5.93
C PHE A 35 3.39 1.42 4.57
N LEU A 36 4.43 2.26 4.61
CA LEU A 36 5.07 2.82 3.42
C LEU A 36 6.27 1.96 3.04
N HIS A 37 6.25 1.41 1.83
CA HIS A 37 7.43 0.80 1.23
C HIS A 37 8.43 1.88 0.80
N GLY A 38 9.69 1.50 0.65
CA GLY A 38 10.77 2.40 0.25
C GLY A 38 11.49 1.89 -1.00
N GLY A 39 12.72 2.35 -1.25
CA GLY A 39 13.57 1.84 -2.32
C GLY A 39 13.10 2.18 -3.75
N PRO A 40 13.99 2.14 -4.74
CA PRO A 40 13.63 2.38 -6.14
C PRO A 40 12.95 1.14 -6.72
N GLY A 41 11.63 1.01 -6.54
CA GLY A 41 10.83 -0.05 -7.17
C GLY A 41 10.38 -1.20 -6.26
N MET A 42 10.53 -1.09 -4.93
CA MET A 42 9.94 -2.07 -4.01
C MET A 42 8.41 -1.88 -3.95
N TRP A 43 7.71 -2.81 -3.29
CA TRP A 43 6.25 -2.73 -3.14
C TRP A 43 5.75 -3.45 -1.88
N HIS A 44 4.44 -3.39 -1.61
CA HIS A 44 3.80 -3.88 -0.39
C HIS A 44 4.22 -5.29 0.06
N ALA A 45 4.39 -6.21 -0.89
CA ALA A 45 4.60 -7.63 -0.61
C ALA A 45 5.92 -7.90 0.12
N GLU A 46 6.89 -6.99 0.01
CA GLU A 46 8.17 -7.09 0.71
C GLU A 46 8.03 -6.73 2.19
N LEU A 47 7.04 -5.91 2.57
CA LEU A 47 6.75 -5.56 3.96
C LEU A 47 5.85 -6.59 4.63
N VAL A 48 4.85 -7.13 3.92
CA VAL A 48 3.80 -8.00 4.48
C VAL A 48 4.32 -9.08 5.44
N PRO A 49 5.35 -9.91 5.09
CA PRO A 49 5.81 -10.98 5.97
C PRO A 49 6.31 -10.50 7.35
N PHE A 50 6.88 -9.29 7.42
CA PHE A 50 7.47 -8.76 8.64
C PHE A 50 6.43 -8.22 9.63
N PHE A 51 5.20 -8.00 9.18
CA PHE A 51 4.14 -7.38 9.98
C PHE A 51 2.92 -8.28 10.22
N LEU A 52 3.00 -9.58 9.90
CA LEU A 52 1.89 -10.51 10.14
C LEU A 52 1.57 -10.70 11.63
N GLU A 53 2.59 -10.78 12.49
CA GLU A 53 2.37 -10.85 13.95
C GLU A 53 1.79 -9.53 14.50
N PHE A 54 2.22 -8.39 13.95
CA PHE A 54 1.63 -7.09 14.27
C PHE A 54 0.13 -7.03 13.89
N ALA A 55 -0.21 -7.59 12.73
CA ALA A 55 -1.59 -7.66 12.22
C ALA A 55 -2.52 -8.56 13.05
N ARG A 56 -2.01 -9.34 14.01
CA ARG A 56 -2.86 -10.08 14.96
C ARG A 56 -3.59 -9.16 15.94
N LYS A 57 -3.06 -7.95 16.19
CA LYS A 57 -3.61 -6.98 17.14
C LYS A 57 -4.07 -5.67 16.48
N TYR A 58 -3.47 -5.30 15.36
CA TYR A 58 -3.68 -4.04 14.67
C TYR A 58 -4.14 -4.26 13.23
N GLN A 59 -4.73 -3.24 12.62
CA GLN A 59 -5.06 -3.28 11.21
C GLN A 59 -3.86 -2.76 10.40
N ALA A 60 -3.13 -3.67 9.75
CA ALA A 60 -1.98 -3.33 8.92
C ALA A 60 -2.44 -3.05 7.48
N ILE A 61 -2.29 -1.81 7.03
CA ILE A 61 -2.69 -1.34 5.71
C ILE A 61 -1.42 -1.12 4.88
N PHE A 62 -1.23 -1.94 3.86
CA PHE A 62 -0.15 -1.80 2.90
C PHE A 62 -0.74 -1.23 1.62
N TYR A 63 -0.07 -0.27 0.99
CA TYR A 63 -0.42 0.15 -0.36
C TYR A 63 0.83 0.28 -1.22
N ASP A 64 0.64 0.13 -2.52
CA ASP A 64 1.68 0.38 -3.48
C ASP A 64 1.64 1.86 -3.88
N GLN A 65 2.68 2.61 -3.50
CA GLN A 65 2.90 3.96 -3.99
C GLN A 65 2.86 4.01 -5.52
N ARG A 66 2.35 5.12 -6.09
CA ARG A 66 2.24 5.31 -7.55
C ARG A 66 3.49 4.86 -8.30
N GLY A 67 3.30 4.20 -9.43
CA GLY A 67 4.38 3.70 -10.29
C GLY A 67 5.11 2.46 -9.76
N ASN A 68 4.72 1.88 -8.62
CA ASN A 68 5.34 0.70 -8.04
C ASN A 68 4.36 -0.46 -7.92
N GLY A 69 4.88 -1.69 -7.84
CA GLY A 69 4.09 -2.89 -7.59
C GLY A 69 2.90 -3.05 -8.52
N LYS A 70 1.69 -3.08 -7.95
CA LYS A 70 0.43 -3.18 -8.68
C LYS A 70 -0.19 -1.81 -9.03
N SER A 71 0.37 -0.70 -8.57
CA SER A 71 -0.08 0.68 -8.85
C SER A 71 0.65 1.28 -10.06
N LEU A 72 0.66 0.56 -11.18
CA LEU A 72 1.41 0.96 -12.37
C LEU A 72 0.77 2.14 -13.11
N MET A 73 1.61 2.99 -13.67
CA MET A 73 1.22 4.13 -14.50
C MET A 73 1.66 3.91 -15.96
N PRO A 74 0.90 4.41 -16.95
CA PRO A 74 1.23 4.22 -18.37
C PRO A 74 2.53 4.93 -18.78
N GLN A 75 2.88 6.04 -18.12
CA GLN A 75 4.13 6.78 -18.30
C GLN A 75 4.63 7.21 -16.93
N ILE A 76 5.96 7.15 -16.73
CA ILE A 76 6.63 7.54 -15.49
C ILE A 76 7.74 8.52 -15.87
N ASP A 77 7.68 9.73 -15.32
CA ASP A 77 8.67 10.79 -15.51
C ASP A 77 8.74 11.67 -14.24
N GLU A 78 9.64 12.64 -14.22
CA GLU A 78 9.85 13.53 -13.06
C GLU A 78 8.63 14.40 -12.72
N THR A 79 7.70 14.60 -13.66
CA THR A 79 6.50 15.42 -13.46
C THR A 79 5.40 14.67 -12.71
N ASN A 80 5.38 13.34 -12.81
CA ASN A 80 4.34 12.49 -12.23
C ASN A 80 4.84 11.50 -11.15
N PHE A 81 6.15 11.26 -11.09
CA PHE A 81 6.81 10.44 -10.09
C PHE A 81 7.82 11.30 -9.32
N ASN A 82 7.32 11.95 -8.27
CA ASN A 82 8.12 12.77 -7.38
C ASN A 82 7.49 12.77 -5.98
N THR A 83 8.25 13.25 -4.99
CA THR A 83 7.82 13.22 -3.59
C THR A 83 6.52 13.99 -3.33
N ALA A 84 6.26 15.07 -4.07
CA ALA A 84 5.02 15.83 -3.90
C ALA A 84 3.79 14.97 -4.25
N TRP A 85 3.87 14.23 -5.35
CA TRP A 85 2.81 13.30 -5.74
C TRP A 85 2.68 12.09 -4.79
N LEU A 86 3.80 11.54 -4.33
CA LEU A 86 3.78 10.43 -3.35
C LEU A 86 3.05 10.83 -2.06
N VAL A 87 3.28 12.06 -1.57
CA VAL A 87 2.60 12.61 -0.39
C VAL A 87 1.13 12.92 -0.68
N ALA A 88 0.83 13.51 -1.85
CA ALA A 88 -0.53 13.86 -2.22
C ALA A 88 -1.44 12.62 -2.36
N ASP A 89 -0.90 11.51 -2.87
CA ASP A 89 -1.64 10.25 -2.95
C ASP A 89 -1.91 9.65 -1.58
N LEU A 90 -0.89 9.65 -0.70
CA LEU A 90 -1.05 9.15 0.66
C LEU A 90 -2.13 9.92 1.43
N GLU A 91 -2.13 11.26 1.34
CA GLU A 91 -3.15 12.08 1.99
C GLU A 91 -4.53 11.84 1.38
N ALA A 92 -4.64 11.68 0.06
CA ALA A 92 -5.90 11.37 -0.59
C ALA A 92 -6.44 9.99 -0.17
N LEU A 93 -5.57 8.98 -0.06
CA LEU A 93 -5.93 7.64 0.45
C LEU A 93 -6.37 7.68 1.91
N ARG A 94 -5.76 8.54 2.75
CA ARG A 94 -6.12 8.67 4.17
C ARG A 94 -7.53 9.22 4.37
N GLN A 95 -8.06 9.96 3.41
CA GLN A 95 -9.37 10.62 3.46
C GLN A 95 -10.47 9.83 2.73
N ALA A 96 -10.12 8.75 2.05
CA ALA A 96 -11.02 7.93 1.23
C ALA A 96 -11.87 6.96 2.05
#